data_AF-A0A4P7CRD6-F1
#
_entry.id   AF-A0A4P7CRD6-F1
#
_cell.length_a   1.000
_cell.length_b   1.000
_cell.length_c   1.000
_cell.angle_alpha   90.00
_cell.angle_beta   90.00
_cell.angle_gamma   90.00
#
_symmetry.space_group_name_H-M   'P 1'
#
loop_
_entity.id
_entity.type
_entity.pdbx_description
1 polymer ?
#
loop_
_entity_poly.entity_id
_entity_poly.type
_entity_poly.pdbx_seq_one_letter_code
_entity_poly.pdbx_strand_id
1 'polypeptide(L)'
;MPRLVILNLADPGQMGPVTRVKRGLEAKIQAGPRTVLVGEDVVPIHDLFDELKDLQDGTPLGDKLKAARDDCDVAEKIYLCTHGLANDTEHAFAKASGGEALGTWKDFGRLIRKVLPKRSKHYKVALVMCYGARTDEYYARDLDHQGMIPLTLLNTSFAYKMFHYLCSDHGRTMTMTARTGAVGFDDTTGKSSVEQEAAIDIALEKEEFLRSPKIDRVMKQWAAYRRAIDSDKAAQEWLKIDNKYRDDPKAYANPFNKKAVAGKAYHQALARKIALETQKSAYQDLQKYGKLVYTHIGGTLTIVNKYGNNGGIGPQTVLYTGPFL
;
A
#
# COMPACT_ATOMS: atom_id res chain seq x y z
N MET A 1 -16.14 17.65 -18.78
CA MET A 1 -16.44 16.34 -18.15
C MET A 1 -15.12 15.73 -17.72
N PRO A 2 -14.98 15.21 -16.47
CA PRO A 2 -13.71 14.70 -15.99
C PRO A 2 -13.32 13.41 -16.74
N ARG A 3 -12.12 13.39 -17.33
CA ARG A 3 -11.57 12.16 -17.92
C ARG A 3 -11.08 11.20 -16.84
N LEU A 4 -10.52 11.74 -15.78
CA LEU A 4 -9.95 11.00 -14.66
C LEU A 4 -10.64 11.43 -13.36
N VAL A 5 -10.90 10.47 -12.46
CA VAL A 5 -11.45 10.74 -11.13
C VAL A 5 -10.59 10.03 -10.08
N ILE A 6 -10.37 10.67 -8.93
CA ILE A 6 -9.73 10.06 -7.77
C ILE A 6 -10.77 9.87 -6.67
N LEU A 7 -10.86 8.65 -6.16
CA LEU A 7 -11.58 8.30 -4.94
C LEU A 7 -10.54 8.08 -3.84
N ASN A 8 -10.56 8.92 -2.81
CA ASN A 8 -9.56 8.93 -1.74
C ASN A 8 -10.09 8.24 -0.47
N LEU A 9 -9.43 7.14 -0.13
CA LEU A 9 -9.55 6.36 1.11
C LEU A 9 -8.16 6.07 1.70
N ALA A 10 -7.16 6.90 1.36
CA ALA A 10 -5.77 6.76 1.81
C ALA A 10 -5.41 7.79 2.88
N ASP A 11 -5.72 9.09 2.67
CA ASP A 11 -5.37 10.14 3.62
C ASP A 11 -6.51 11.17 3.75
N PRO A 12 -7.18 11.30 4.90
CA PRO A 12 -8.26 12.27 5.05
C PRO A 12 -7.74 13.70 4.89
N GLY A 13 -8.51 14.56 4.22
CA GLY A 13 -8.14 15.97 4.00
C GLY A 13 -7.13 16.21 2.88
N GLN A 14 -6.95 15.25 1.95
CA GLN A 14 -6.14 15.39 0.73
C GLN A 14 -4.66 15.76 0.95
N MET A 15 -4.13 15.52 2.16
CA MET A 15 -2.72 15.72 2.48
C MET A 15 -1.99 14.38 2.40
N GLY A 16 -1.11 14.20 1.41
CA GLY A 16 -0.24 13.02 1.36
C GLY A 16 -0.07 12.39 -0.02
N PRO A 17 0.13 11.06 -0.10
CA PRO A 17 0.24 10.30 -1.35
C PRO A 17 -0.82 10.62 -2.40
N VAL A 18 -2.07 10.87 -2.02
CA VAL A 18 -3.14 11.23 -2.97
C VAL A 18 -2.86 12.54 -3.70
N THR A 19 -2.31 13.55 -3.02
CA THR A 19 -1.91 14.81 -3.66
C THR A 19 -0.84 14.56 -4.73
N ARG A 20 0.11 13.64 -4.47
CA ARG A 20 1.15 13.27 -5.43
C ARG A 20 0.57 12.55 -6.64
N VAL A 21 -0.41 11.67 -6.43
CA VAL A 21 -1.16 11.03 -7.52
C VAL A 21 -1.84 12.09 -8.37
N LYS A 22 -2.57 13.04 -7.78
CA LYS A 22 -3.21 14.14 -8.53
C LYS A 22 -2.21 14.94 -9.35
N ARG A 23 -1.15 15.46 -8.72
CA ARG A 23 -0.11 16.25 -9.40
C ARG A 23 0.54 15.48 -10.55
N GLY A 24 0.88 14.21 -10.32
CA GLY A 24 1.45 13.36 -11.37
C GLY A 24 0.49 13.11 -12.53
N LEU A 25 -0.82 12.95 -12.26
CA LEU A 25 -1.83 12.80 -13.31
C LEU A 25 -2.00 14.10 -14.11
N GLU A 26 -2.05 15.24 -13.44
CA GLU A 26 -2.11 16.57 -14.07
C GLU A 26 -0.88 16.81 -14.96
N ALA A 27 0.32 16.53 -14.44
CA ALA A 27 1.56 16.64 -15.21
C ALA A 27 1.55 15.73 -16.45
N LYS A 28 1.03 14.50 -16.32
CA LYS A 28 0.89 13.56 -17.43
C LYS A 28 -0.12 14.03 -18.49
N ILE A 29 -1.21 14.68 -18.07
CA ILE A 29 -2.18 15.28 -18.99
C ILE A 29 -1.50 16.42 -19.77
N GLN A 30 -0.80 17.31 -19.07
CA GLN A 30 -0.09 18.45 -19.66
C GLN A 30 1.01 18.03 -20.65
N ALA A 31 1.70 16.93 -20.38
CA ALA A 31 2.75 16.39 -21.25
C ALA A 31 2.22 15.57 -22.45
N GLY A 32 0.93 15.22 -22.47
CA GLY A 32 0.32 14.44 -23.55
C GLY A 32 0.05 15.25 -24.82
N PRO A 33 -0.26 14.60 -25.96
CA PRO A 33 -0.65 15.30 -27.18
C PRO A 33 -1.92 16.13 -26.93
N ARG A 34 -1.82 17.46 -27.14
CA ARG A 34 -2.85 18.49 -26.87
C ARG A 34 -4.13 18.38 -27.70
N THR A 35 -4.26 17.36 -28.57
CA THR A 35 -5.27 17.31 -29.64
C THR A 35 -6.71 17.06 -29.19
N VAL A 36 -7.01 16.93 -27.90
CA VAL A 36 -8.40 16.72 -27.40
C VAL A 36 -8.64 17.43 -26.06
N LEU A 37 -8.26 18.72 -25.95
CA LEU A 37 -8.48 19.51 -24.72
C LEU A 37 -9.63 20.51 -24.92
N VAL A 38 -10.86 19.99 -24.92
CA VAL A 38 -12.06 20.81 -24.71
C VAL A 38 -12.61 20.45 -23.32
N GLY A 39 -12.24 21.26 -22.33
CA GLY A 39 -12.64 21.12 -20.92
C GLY A 39 -11.48 21.42 -19.98
N GLU A 40 -11.76 22.02 -18.83
CA GLU A 40 -10.76 22.23 -17.79
C GLU A 40 -10.18 20.88 -17.33
N ASP A 41 -8.85 20.75 -17.31
CA ASP A 41 -8.08 19.56 -16.93
C ASP A 41 -8.15 19.28 -15.42
N VAL A 42 -9.36 19.29 -14.85
CA VAL A 42 -9.58 19.04 -13.43
C VAL A 42 -9.67 17.54 -13.22
N VAL A 43 -8.78 17.03 -12.36
CA VAL A 43 -8.89 15.68 -11.79
C VAL A 43 -9.61 15.81 -10.45
N PRO A 44 -10.95 15.62 -10.39
CA PRO A 44 -11.69 15.69 -9.13
C PRO A 44 -11.20 14.63 -8.15
N ILE A 45 -11.11 15.03 -6.88
CA ILE A 45 -10.86 14.14 -5.74
C ILE A 45 -12.13 14.11 -4.90
N HIS A 46 -12.61 12.90 -4.62
CA HIS A 46 -13.69 12.65 -3.66
C HIS A 46 -13.10 11.93 -2.45
N ASP A 47 -13.06 12.60 -1.31
CA ASP A 47 -12.69 11.99 -0.03
C ASP A 47 -13.87 11.18 0.48
N LEU A 48 -13.68 9.86 0.69
CA LEU A 48 -14.77 8.94 1.04
C LEU A 48 -14.60 8.28 2.42
N PHE A 49 -13.74 8.83 3.27
CA PHE A 49 -13.43 8.27 4.59
C PHE A 49 -14.64 8.19 5.50
N ASP A 50 -15.36 9.29 5.63
CA ASP A 50 -16.52 9.37 6.50
C ASP A 50 -17.67 8.52 5.94
N GLU A 51 -17.82 8.46 4.62
CA GLU A 51 -18.81 7.62 3.95
C GLU A 51 -18.52 6.12 4.09
N LEU A 52 -17.26 5.72 4.17
CA LEU A 52 -16.91 4.32 4.49
C LEU A 52 -17.33 3.99 5.92
N LYS A 53 -17.06 4.89 6.87
CA LYS A 53 -17.45 4.71 8.27
C LYS A 53 -18.96 4.69 8.43
N ASP A 54 -19.66 5.65 7.85
CA ASP A 54 -21.13 5.68 7.83
C ASP A 54 -21.70 4.37 7.27
N LEU A 55 -21.11 3.83 6.20
CA LEU A 55 -21.54 2.57 5.63
C LEU A 55 -21.36 1.38 6.58
N GLN A 56 -20.24 1.35 7.32
CA GLN A 56 -19.94 0.31 8.31
C GLN A 56 -20.89 0.40 9.51
N ASP A 57 -21.23 1.61 9.92
CA ASP A 57 -22.15 1.90 11.03
C ASP A 57 -23.63 1.73 10.63
N GLY A 58 -23.91 1.49 9.34
CA GLY A 58 -25.27 1.36 8.82
C GLY A 58 -25.99 2.69 8.62
N THR A 59 -25.28 3.81 8.74
CA THR A 59 -25.78 5.16 8.51
C THR A 59 -26.14 5.35 7.04
N PRO A 60 -27.34 5.86 6.72
CA PRO A 60 -27.73 6.16 5.35
C PRO A 60 -26.82 7.21 4.70
N LEU A 61 -26.22 6.88 3.56
CA LEU A 61 -25.31 7.79 2.84
C LEU A 61 -26.04 8.92 2.09
N GLY A 62 -27.36 8.81 1.88
CA GLY A 62 -28.17 9.81 1.19
C GLY A 62 -27.52 10.33 -0.10
N ASP A 63 -27.42 11.66 -0.21
CA ASP A 63 -26.80 12.38 -1.32
C ASP A 63 -25.28 12.61 -1.15
N LYS A 64 -24.66 12.16 -0.05
CA LYS A 64 -23.21 12.36 0.19
C LYS A 64 -22.35 11.83 -0.97
N LEU A 65 -22.78 10.75 -1.61
CA LEU A 65 -22.08 10.14 -2.74
C LEU A 65 -22.46 10.73 -4.11
N LYS A 66 -23.36 11.72 -4.19
CA LYS A 66 -23.90 12.18 -5.48
C LYS A 66 -22.80 12.73 -6.40
N ALA A 67 -21.95 13.62 -5.91
CA ALA A 67 -20.86 14.18 -6.71
C ALA A 67 -19.88 13.11 -7.21
N ALA A 68 -19.47 12.19 -6.33
CA ALA A 68 -18.58 11.09 -6.69
C ALA A 68 -19.20 10.17 -7.76
N ARG A 69 -20.51 9.89 -7.65
CA ARG A 69 -21.27 9.11 -8.63
C ARG A 69 -21.30 9.79 -9.99
N ASP A 70 -21.68 11.07 -10.03
CA ASP A 70 -21.84 11.83 -11.26
C ASP A 70 -20.51 11.90 -12.03
N ASP A 71 -19.41 12.16 -11.32
CA ASP A 71 -18.07 12.19 -11.91
C ASP A 71 -17.63 10.79 -12.39
N CYS A 72 -17.87 9.74 -11.59
CA CYS A 72 -17.50 8.38 -11.95
C CYS A 72 -18.32 7.81 -13.12
N ASP A 73 -19.55 8.27 -13.32
CA ASP A 73 -20.41 7.83 -14.41
C ASP A 73 -19.87 8.26 -15.78
N VAL A 74 -19.25 9.43 -15.86
CA VAL A 74 -18.67 9.96 -17.11
C VAL A 74 -17.17 9.66 -17.26
N ALA A 75 -16.47 9.34 -16.17
CA ALA A 75 -15.03 9.09 -16.17
C ALA A 75 -14.56 8.05 -17.20
N GLU A 76 -13.41 8.32 -17.82
CA GLU A 76 -12.67 7.34 -18.63
C GLU A 76 -11.88 6.38 -17.73
N LYS A 77 -11.36 6.88 -16.62
CA LYS A 77 -10.59 6.09 -15.65
C LYS A 77 -10.72 6.61 -14.23
N ILE A 78 -10.82 5.69 -13.29
CA ILE A 78 -11.01 5.97 -11.86
C ILE A 78 -9.78 5.46 -11.12
N TYR A 79 -9.22 6.28 -10.23
CA TYR A 79 -8.14 5.92 -9.33
C TYR A 79 -8.72 5.76 -7.93
N LEU A 80 -8.66 4.56 -7.39
CA LEU A 80 -9.08 4.25 -6.03
C LEU A 80 -7.83 4.20 -5.16
N CYS A 81 -7.64 5.21 -4.32
CA CYS A 81 -6.45 5.34 -3.48
C CYS A 81 -6.74 4.86 -2.06
N THR A 82 -5.94 3.92 -1.56
CA THR A 82 -5.96 3.48 -0.15
C THR A 82 -4.61 2.89 0.24
N HIS A 83 -4.36 2.64 1.52
CA HIS A 83 -3.12 1.99 1.96
C HIS A 83 -3.33 0.49 2.17
N GLY A 84 -2.28 -0.28 1.91
CA GLY A 84 -2.24 -1.72 2.15
C GLY A 84 -0.92 -2.13 2.78
N LEU A 85 -0.90 -3.29 3.42
CA LEU A 85 0.29 -3.89 4.03
C LEU A 85 0.71 -5.12 3.23
N ALA A 86 2.01 -5.44 3.27
CA ALA A 86 2.55 -6.59 2.53
C ALA A 86 1.96 -7.92 3.03
N ASN A 87 1.65 -8.01 4.32
CA ASN A 87 1.19 -9.20 5.04
C ASN A 87 -0.32 -9.18 5.34
N ASP A 88 -1.11 -8.33 4.69
CA ASP A 88 -2.57 -8.27 4.88
C ASP A 88 -3.28 -8.17 3.53
N THR A 89 -4.11 -9.17 3.23
CA THR A 89 -4.92 -9.25 2.01
C THR A 89 -6.40 -8.98 2.27
N GLU A 90 -6.79 -8.78 3.53
CA GLU A 90 -8.17 -8.62 3.96
C GLU A 90 -8.53 -7.14 4.13
N HIS A 91 -7.59 -6.34 4.63
CA HIS A 91 -7.85 -4.97 5.07
C HIS A 91 -7.12 -3.92 4.26
N ALA A 92 -7.71 -2.74 4.24
CA ALA A 92 -7.04 -1.50 3.87
C ALA A 92 -6.91 -0.59 5.10
N PHE A 93 -5.97 0.34 5.05
CA PHE A 93 -5.53 1.11 6.21
C PHE A 93 -5.60 2.61 5.97
N ALA A 94 -5.84 3.37 7.04
CA ALA A 94 -5.82 4.84 7.00
C ALA A 94 -4.40 5.43 6.96
N LYS A 95 -3.35 4.60 7.12
CA LYS A 95 -1.95 5.02 7.11
C LYS A 95 -1.09 3.98 6.41
N ALA A 96 -0.09 4.45 5.66
CA ALA A 96 0.89 3.59 4.99
C ALA A 96 1.69 2.69 5.96
N SER A 97 1.89 3.13 7.20
CA SER A 97 2.57 2.36 8.24
C SER A 97 1.70 1.26 8.87
N GLY A 98 0.45 1.11 8.41
CA GLY A 98 -0.56 0.29 9.07
C GLY A 98 -1.16 0.98 10.30
N GLY A 99 -1.84 0.19 11.12
CA GLY A 99 -2.56 0.63 12.31
C GLY A 99 -3.92 -0.07 12.40
N GLU A 100 -4.91 0.63 12.95
CA GLU A 100 -6.30 0.19 12.87
C GLU A 100 -6.72 0.09 11.40
N ALA A 101 -7.31 -1.04 11.04
CA ALA A 101 -7.85 -1.26 9.70
C ALA A 101 -8.99 -0.25 9.46
N LEU A 102 -8.97 0.39 8.29
CA LEU A 102 -10.05 1.27 7.87
C LEU A 102 -11.29 0.45 7.46
N GLY A 103 -11.07 -0.73 6.88
CA GLY A 103 -12.14 -1.65 6.51
C GLY A 103 -11.61 -2.83 5.70
N THR A 104 -12.48 -3.80 5.46
CA THR A 104 -12.18 -4.98 4.65
C THR A 104 -12.33 -4.69 3.16
N TRP A 105 -11.79 -5.55 2.28
CA TRP A 105 -12.08 -5.51 0.84
C TRP A 105 -13.59 -5.49 0.54
N LYS A 106 -14.40 -6.10 1.41
CA LYS A 106 -15.86 -6.17 1.27
C LYS A 106 -16.52 -4.85 1.60
N ASP A 107 -16.05 -4.14 2.62
CA ASP A 107 -16.56 -2.80 2.97
C ASP A 107 -16.25 -1.80 1.86
N PHE A 108 -15.03 -1.86 1.33
CA PHE A 108 -14.63 -1.09 0.15
C PHE A 108 -15.49 -1.47 -1.05
N GLY A 109 -15.66 -2.76 -1.34
CA GLY A 109 -16.54 -3.22 -2.41
C GLY A 109 -17.97 -2.68 -2.28
N ARG A 110 -18.55 -2.68 -1.07
CA ARG A 110 -19.89 -2.14 -0.78
C ARG A 110 -19.98 -0.64 -1.04
N LEU A 111 -18.98 0.13 -0.62
CA LEU A 111 -18.91 1.57 -0.85
C LEU A 111 -18.75 1.88 -2.34
N ILE A 112 -17.78 1.23 -3.00
CA ILE A 112 -17.47 1.44 -4.42
C ILE A 112 -18.65 1.03 -5.29
N ARG A 113 -19.41 -0.01 -4.94
CA ARG A 113 -20.67 -0.34 -5.64
C ARG A 113 -21.68 0.80 -5.57
N LYS A 114 -21.74 1.53 -4.44
CA LYS A 114 -22.61 2.69 -4.31
C LYS A 114 -22.10 3.89 -5.11
N VAL A 115 -20.78 4.03 -5.31
CA VAL A 115 -20.18 5.12 -6.11
C VAL A 115 -20.22 4.83 -7.62
N LEU A 116 -20.07 3.56 -8.02
CA LEU A 116 -20.07 3.12 -9.42
C LEU A 116 -21.46 2.56 -9.79
N PRO A 117 -22.37 3.35 -10.39
CA PRO A 117 -23.69 2.85 -10.79
C PRO A 117 -23.61 1.72 -11.84
N LYS A 118 -24.74 1.04 -12.10
CA LYS A 118 -24.79 0.12 -13.25
C LYS A 118 -24.76 0.99 -14.52
N ARG A 119 -23.84 0.73 -15.44
CA ARG A 119 -23.84 1.36 -16.77
C ARG A 119 -23.36 0.36 -17.82
N SER A 120 -23.72 0.61 -19.08
CA SER A 120 -23.27 -0.20 -20.22
C SER A 120 -21.76 -0.06 -20.49
N LYS A 121 -21.18 1.10 -20.15
CA LYS A 121 -19.78 1.41 -20.39
C LYS A 121 -18.85 0.69 -19.40
N HIS A 122 -17.83 0.04 -19.96
CA HIS A 122 -16.78 -0.65 -19.21
C HIS A 122 -16.00 0.31 -18.29
N TYR A 123 -15.87 -0.03 -17.00
CA TYR A 123 -15.05 0.73 -16.06
C TYR A 123 -13.56 0.42 -16.21
N LYS A 124 -12.72 1.45 -16.09
CA LYS A 124 -11.27 1.29 -15.95
C LYS A 124 -10.87 1.80 -14.57
N VAL A 125 -10.50 0.90 -13.67
CA VAL A 125 -10.15 1.22 -12.28
C VAL A 125 -8.66 0.95 -12.07
N ALA A 126 -7.96 1.90 -11.45
CA ALA A 126 -6.64 1.69 -10.90
C ALA A 126 -6.75 1.67 -9.39
N LEU A 127 -6.60 0.49 -8.78
CA LEU A 127 -6.41 0.38 -7.34
C LEU A 127 -4.98 0.83 -7.03
N VAL A 128 -4.87 2.03 -6.48
CA VAL A 128 -3.64 2.63 -5.99
C VAL A 128 -3.53 2.27 -4.51
N MET A 129 -3.02 1.05 -4.28
CA MET A 129 -2.82 0.46 -2.96
C MET A 129 -1.50 -0.30 -2.98
N CYS A 130 -0.65 -0.04 -1.98
CA CYS A 130 0.54 -0.84 -1.73
C CYS A 130 0.13 -2.30 -1.53
N TYR A 131 0.80 -3.22 -2.21
CA TYR A 131 0.60 -4.66 -2.07
C TYR A 131 -0.83 -5.17 -2.37
N GLY A 132 -1.72 -4.36 -2.96
CA GLY A 132 -3.11 -4.77 -3.18
C GLY A 132 -3.27 -6.03 -4.05
N ALA A 133 -2.29 -6.36 -4.90
CA ALA A 133 -2.27 -7.58 -5.71
C ALA A 133 -1.45 -8.75 -5.11
N ARG A 134 -0.83 -8.56 -3.94
CA ARG A 134 -0.07 -9.61 -3.25
C ARG A 134 -1.04 -10.62 -2.64
N THR A 135 -0.61 -11.87 -2.58
CA THR A 135 -1.40 -13.02 -2.11
C THR A 135 -1.10 -13.34 -0.64
N ASP A 136 -1.85 -14.28 -0.06
CA ASP A 136 -1.66 -14.72 1.33
C ASP A 136 -0.27 -15.31 1.60
N GLU A 137 0.36 -15.91 0.59
CA GLU A 137 1.81 -16.17 0.60
C GLU A 137 2.55 -14.89 0.21
N TYR A 138 2.82 -14.04 1.20
CA TYR A 138 3.33 -12.70 0.99
C TYR A 138 4.86 -12.59 0.99
N TYR A 139 5.58 -13.62 1.40
CA TYR A 139 7.04 -13.65 1.35
C TYR A 139 7.52 -13.86 -0.08
N ALA A 140 8.38 -12.96 -0.54
CA ALA A 140 8.92 -13.02 -1.89
C ALA A 140 9.94 -14.15 -2.07
N ARG A 141 10.64 -14.53 -0.99
CA ARG A 141 11.48 -15.74 -0.95
C ARG A 141 10.70 -17.04 -1.16
N ASP A 142 9.41 -17.04 -0.86
CA ASP A 142 8.54 -18.22 -0.96
C ASP A 142 7.72 -18.19 -2.27
N LEU A 143 7.38 -16.99 -2.76
CA LEU A 143 6.58 -16.78 -3.96
C LEU A 143 6.99 -15.54 -4.76
N ASP A 144 7.30 -15.72 -6.05
CA ASP A 144 7.50 -14.60 -6.98
C ASP A 144 6.17 -14.11 -7.58
N HIS A 145 5.67 -12.98 -7.04
CA HIS A 145 4.45 -12.34 -7.51
C HIS A 145 4.57 -11.68 -8.90
N GLN A 146 5.72 -11.75 -9.59
CA GLN A 146 5.85 -11.39 -11.01
C GLN A 146 5.30 -12.46 -11.96
N GLY A 147 4.83 -13.61 -11.47
CA GLY A 147 3.97 -14.46 -12.29
C GLY A 147 4.12 -15.95 -12.07
N MET A 148 4.83 -16.37 -11.03
CA MET A 148 4.76 -17.74 -10.54
C MET A 148 3.67 -17.89 -9.48
N ILE A 149 2.53 -17.20 -9.64
CA ILE A 149 1.44 -17.24 -8.67
C ILE A 149 0.56 -18.47 -8.97
N PRO A 150 0.50 -19.47 -8.07
CA PRO A 150 -0.41 -20.60 -8.19
C PRO A 150 -1.87 -20.13 -8.30
N LEU A 151 -2.69 -20.86 -9.05
CA LEU A 151 -4.12 -20.57 -9.20
C LEU A 151 -4.84 -20.49 -7.85
N THR A 152 -4.47 -21.34 -6.91
CA THR A 152 -5.01 -21.38 -5.54
C THR A 152 -4.73 -20.13 -4.72
N LEU A 153 -3.76 -19.30 -5.14
CA LEU A 153 -3.38 -18.07 -4.45
C LEU A 153 -3.84 -16.81 -5.20
N LEU A 154 -4.11 -16.88 -6.51
CA LEU A 154 -4.56 -15.71 -7.28
C LEU A 154 -5.84 -15.06 -6.71
N ASN A 155 -6.71 -15.85 -6.08
CA ASN A 155 -7.95 -15.38 -5.48
C ASN A 155 -7.81 -14.81 -4.06
N THR A 156 -6.61 -14.86 -3.48
CA THR A 156 -6.37 -14.43 -2.09
C THR A 156 -6.05 -12.94 -1.96
N SER A 157 -5.61 -12.27 -3.03
CA SER A 157 -5.28 -10.83 -2.96
C SER A 157 -6.49 -9.95 -2.64
N PHE A 158 -6.26 -8.85 -1.90
CA PHE A 158 -7.28 -7.82 -1.65
C PHE A 158 -7.94 -7.35 -2.95
N ALA A 159 -7.12 -7.08 -3.97
CA ALA A 159 -7.56 -6.66 -5.28
C ALA A 159 -8.49 -7.69 -5.93
N TYR A 160 -8.14 -8.98 -5.91
CA TYR A 160 -9.01 -10.00 -6.45
C TYR A 160 -10.35 -10.04 -5.72
N LYS A 161 -10.34 -10.11 -4.39
CA LYS A 161 -11.56 -10.23 -3.57
C LYS A 161 -12.51 -9.06 -3.81
N MET A 162 -11.99 -7.82 -3.83
CA MET A 162 -12.77 -6.63 -4.14
C MET A 162 -13.27 -6.61 -5.60
N PHE A 163 -12.42 -7.00 -6.56
CA PHE A 163 -12.80 -7.07 -7.98
C PHE A 163 -13.90 -8.10 -8.23
N HIS A 164 -13.76 -9.29 -7.66
CA HIS A 164 -14.74 -10.36 -7.70
C HIS A 164 -16.08 -9.88 -7.16
N TYR A 165 -16.08 -9.25 -5.98
CA TYR A 165 -17.28 -8.66 -5.39
C TYR A 165 -17.97 -7.68 -6.36
N LEU A 166 -17.23 -6.74 -6.94
CA LEU A 166 -17.83 -5.73 -7.82
C LEU A 166 -18.37 -6.33 -9.13
N CYS A 167 -17.68 -7.32 -9.69
CA CYS A 167 -18.02 -7.90 -10.99
C CYS A 167 -19.05 -9.02 -10.89
N SER A 168 -18.79 -10.04 -10.09
CA SER A 168 -19.59 -11.25 -9.96
C SER A 168 -20.87 -10.95 -9.19
N ASP A 169 -20.73 -10.47 -7.95
CA ASP A 169 -21.87 -10.30 -7.04
C ASP A 169 -22.78 -9.12 -7.46
N HIS A 170 -22.23 -8.14 -8.19
CA HIS A 170 -22.94 -6.88 -8.51
C HIS A 170 -22.99 -6.51 -9.99
N GLY A 171 -22.48 -7.38 -10.87
CA GLY A 171 -22.64 -7.28 -12.32
C GLY A 171 -21.99 -6.05 -12.95
N ARG A 172 -20.83 -5.60 -12.44
CA ARG A 172 -20.05 -4.52 -13.09
C ARG A 172 -19.10 -5.12 -14.13
N THR A 173 -19.06 -4.51 -15.30
CA THR A 173 -18.03 -4.82 -16.31
C THR A 173 -16.86 -3.86 -16.12
N MET A 174 -15.69 -4.39 -15.76
CA MET A 174 -14.52 -3.56 -15.49
C MET A 174 -13.19 -4.23 -15.78
N THR A 175 -12.18 -3.37 -16.00
CA THR A 175 -10.77 -3.71 -15.91
C THR A 175 -10.20 -3.00 -14.70
N MET A 176 -9.58 -3.75 -13.80
CA MET A 176 -8.89 -3.21 -12.63
C MET A 176 -7.40 -3.48 -12.72
N THR A 177 -6.58 -2.55 -12.26
CA THR A 177 -5.13 -2.80 -12.08
C THR A 177 -4.73 -2.60 -10.64
N ALA A 178 -3.92 -3.50 -10.09
CA ALA A 178 -3.35 -3.39 -8.75
C ALA A 178 -1.83 -3.64 -8.79
N ARG A 179 -1.15 -3.56 -7.64
CA ARG A 179 0.31 -3.70 -7.53
C ARG A 179 0.73 -4.72 -6.47
N THR A 180 1.81 -5.43 -6.73
CA THR A 180 2.33 -6.51 -5.84
C THR A 180 3.28 -5.99 -4.76
N GLY A 181 3.81 -4.78 -4.89
CA GLY A 181 4.71 -4.12 -3.93
C GLY A 181 4.19 -2.76 -3.47
N ALA A 182 4.99 -2.07 -2.64
CA ALA A 182 4.72 -0.67 -2.31
C ALA A 182 4.71 0.21 -3.57
N VAL A 183 3.82 1.20 -3.63
CA VAL A 183 3.60 2.02 -4.83
C VAL A 183 4.11 3.44 -4.61
N GLY A 184 5.00 3.88 -5.49
CA GLY A 184 5.44 5.27 -5.58
C GLY A 184 4.79 5.98 -6.77
N PHE A 185 4.59 7.29 -6.64
CA PHE A 185 4.19 8.18 -7.73
C PHE A 185 5.13 9.38 -7.79
N ASP A 186 5.70 9.57 -8.97
CA ASP A 186 6.47 10.76 -9.31
C ASP A 186 5.48 11.89 -9.68
N ASP A 187 5.52 12.98 -8.91
CA ASP A 187 4.59 14.09 -9.04
C ASP A 187 4.88 14.99 -10.25
N THR A 188 6.06 14.85 -10.86
CA THR A 188 6.52 15.65 -11.99
C THR A 188 6.22 14.96 -13.33
N THR A 189 6.28 13.63 -13.37
CA THR A 189 6.14 12.83 -14.59
C THR A 189 4.88 11.98 -14.61
N GLY A 190 4.21 11.81 -13.47
CA GLY A 190 3.06 10.92 -13.32
C GLY A 190 3.39 9.44 -13.47
N LYS A 191 4.68 9.08 -13.43
CA LYS A 191 5.12 7.69 -13.51
C LYS A 191 4.95 7.02 -12.15
N SER A 192 4.40 5.81 -12.16
CA SER A 192 4.31 4.97 -10.96
C SER A 192 5.51 4.03 -10.88
N SER A 193 6.14 3.94 -9.71
CA SER A 193 7.15 2.96 -9.36
C SER A 193 6.57 1.90 -8.41
N VAL A 194 7.20 0.74 -8.36
CA VAL A 194 6.78 -0.38 -7.51
C VAL A 194 8.01 -1.01 -6.87
N GLU A 195 7.93 -1.25 -5.57
CA GLU A 195 8.96 -1.93 -4.79
C GLU A 195 9.23 -3.36 -5.29
N GLN A 196 10.50 -3.75 -5.28
CA GLN A 196 10.97 -5.05 -5.75
C GLN A 196 10.79 -6.15 -4.68
N GLU A 197 10.62 -7.40 -5.12
CA GLU A 197 10.48 -8.59 -4.27
C GLU A 197 11.50 -8.63 -3.11
N ALA A 198 12.79 -8.47 -3.40
CA ALA A 198 13.85 -8.50 -2.38
C ALA A 198 13.73 -7.39 -1.32
N ALA A 199 13.25 -6.21 -1.71
CA ALA A 199 13.04 -5.09 -0.77
C ALA A 199 11.83 -5.36 0.15
N ILE A 200 10.83 -6.09 -0.35
CA ILE A 200 9.63 -6.48 0.40
C ILE A 200 10.00 -7.46 1.51
N ASP A 201 10.80 -8.48 1.22
CA ASP A 201 11.27 -9.44 2.24
C ASP A 201 12.01 -8.74 3.39
N ILE A 202 12.87 -7.77 3.06
CA ILE A 202 13.60 -6.99 4.07
C ILE A 202 12.64 -6.11 4.88
N ALA A 203 11.61 -5.55 4.23
CA ALA A 203 10.60 -4.74 4.92
C ALA A 203 9.77 -5.58 5.90
N LEU A 204 9.35 -6.78 5.49
CA LEU A 204 8.66 -7.77 6.32
C LEU A 204 9.54 -8.22 7.49
N GLU A 205 10.81 -8.57 7.22
CA GLU A 205 11.75 -8.95 8.26
C GLU A 205 11.93 -7.83 9.30
N LYS A 206 12.02 -6.57 8.85
CA LYS A 206 12.09 -5.41 9.75
C LYS A 206 10.84 -5.30 10.60
N GLU A 207 9.67 -5.49 10.02
CA GLU A 207 8.40 -5.42 10.74
C GLU A 207 8.29 -6.52 11.81
N GLU A 208 8.61 -7.76 11.47
CA GLU A 208 8.64 -8.88 12.40
C GLU A 208 9.67 -8.68 13.52
N PHE A 209 10.87 -8.22 13.16
CA PHE A 209 11.92 -7.88 14.10
C PHE A 209 11.43 -6.86 15.13
N LEU A 210 10.78 -5.78 14.67
CA LEU A 210 10.26 -4.73 15.55
C LEU A 210 9.05 -5.17 16.38
N ARG A 211 8.24 -6.10 15.88
CA ARG A 211 7.08 -6.69 16.60
C ARG A 211 7.47 -7.80 17.58
N SER A 212 8.69 -8.34 17.50
CA SER A 212 9.18 -9.35 18.43
C SER A 212 9.01 -8.87 19.89
N PRO A 213 8.37 -9.65 20.78
CA PRO A 213 8.16 -9.25 22.18
C PRO A 213 9.46 -8.87 22.89
N LYS A 214 10.57 -9.52 22.53
CA LYS A 214 11.90 -9.20 23.05
C LYS A 214 12.35 -7.80 22.63
N ILE A 215 12.19 -7.45 21.37
CA ILE A 215 12.62 -6.16 20.82
C ILE A 215 11.71 -5.05 21.30
N ASP A 216 10.39 -5.26 21.28
CA ASP A 216 9.42 -4.31 21.83
C ASP A 216 9.71 -4.00 23.31
N ARG A 217 9.98 -5.03 24.13
CA ARG A 217 10.38 -4.86 25.52
C ARG A 217 11.66 -4.04 25.66
N VAL A 218 12.70 -4.34 24.87
CA VAL A 218 13.98 -3.60 24.89
C VAL A 218 13.77 -2.13 24.53
N MET A 219 13.03 -1.86 23.46
CA MET A 219 12.73 -0.50 22.99
C MET A 219 11.92 0.29 24.01
N LYS A 220 10.88 -0.33 24.61
CA LYS A 220 10.06 0.28 25.66
C LYS A 220 10.84 0.52 26.95
N GLN A 221 11.65 -0.44 27.39
CA GLN A 221 12.51 -0.29 28.57
C GLN A 221 13.48 0.87 28.41
N TRP A 222 14.15 0.98 27.27
CA TRP A 222 15.07 2.08 26.99
C TRP A 222 14.35 3.44 26.90
N ALA A 223 13.17 3.48 26.26
CA ALA A 223 12.35 4.69 26.20
C ALA A 223 11.86 5.13 27.60
N ALA A 224 11.48 4.17 28.46
CA ALA A 224 11.10 4.44 29.85
C ALA A 224 12.27 4.98 30.66
N TYR A 225 13.47 4.38 30.52
CA TYR A 225 14.69 4.92 31.16
C TYR A 225 14.95 6.36 30.74
N ARG A 226 14.83 6.67 29.44
CA ARG A 226 15.01 8.04 28.93
C ARG A 226 13.98 9.03 29.49
N ARG A 227 12.72 8.60 29.64
CA ARG A 227 11.65 9.44 30.21
C ARG A 227 11.78 9.65 31.72
N ALA A 228 12.34 8.68 32.43
CA ALA A 228 12.55 8.73 33.88
C ALA A 228 13.82 9.52 34.27
N ILE A 229 14.50 10.17 33.33
CA ILE A 229 15.60 11.09 33.61
C ILE A 229 15.00 12.35 34.23
N ASP A 230 15.10 12.48 35.54
CA ASP A 230 14.56 13.56 36.35
C ASP A 230 15.65 14.51 36.89
N SER A 231 16.92 14.17 36.67
CA SER A 231 18.07 14.89 37.21
C SER A 231 19.26 14.88 36.25
N ASP A 232 20.09 15.93 36.33
CA ASP A 232 21.30 16.06 35.51
C ASP A 232 22.27 14.89 35.71
N LYS A 233 22.36 14.36 36.95
CA LYS A 233 23.21 13.20 37.23
C LYS A 233 22.74 11.94 36.50
N ALA A 234 21.43 11.69 36.45
CA ALA A 234 20.86 10.58 35.70
C ALA A 234 21.02 10.77 34.19
N ALA A 235 20.87 12.00 33.69
CA ALA A 235 21.08 12.35 32.29
C ALA A 235 22.54 12.11 31.86
N GLN A 236 23.50 12.53 32.69
CA GLN A 236 24.93 12.33 32.45
C GLN A 236 25.32 10.85 32.49
N GLU A 237 24.75 10.06 33.42
CA GLU A 237 24.96 8.61 33.44
C GLU A 237 24.42 7.94 32.18
N TRP A 238 23.23 8.36 31.72
CA TRP A 238 22.63 7.88 30.48
C TRP A 238 23.49 8.23 29.26
N LEU A 239 23.92 9.50 29.13
CA LEU A 239 24.79 9.97 28.04
C LEU A 239 26.12 9.22 28.02
N LYS A 240 26.71 8.93 29.19
CA LYS A 240 27.92 8.11 29.28
C LYS A 240 27.70 6.71 28.72
N ILE A 241 26.55 6.09 29.00
CA ILE A 241 26.26 4.75 28.48
C ILE A 241 26.07 4.79 26.96
N ASP A 242 25.30 5.77 26.47
CA ASP A 242 25.02 5.95 25.04
C ASP A 242 26.30 6.25 24.25
N ASN A 243 27.11 7.23 24.71
CA ASN A 243 28.37 7.60 24.07
C ASN A 243 29.37 6.44 24.08
N LYS A 244 29.57 5.78 25.23
CA LYS A 244 30.51 4.67 25.33
C LYS A 244 30.15 3.51 24.40
N TYR A 245 28.85 3.22 24.22
CA TYR A 245 28.44 2.19 23.28
C TYR A 245 28.70 2.61 21.82
N ARG A 246 28.45 3.87 21.48
CA ARG A 246 28.75 4.40 20.14
C ARG A 246 30.24 4.35 19.83
N ASP A 247 31.08 4.64 20.82
CA ASP A 247 32.54 4.67 20.67
C ASP A 247 33.16 3.26 20.64
N ASP A 248 32.74 2.36 21.52
CA ASP A 248 33.19 0.96 21.54
C ASP A 248 32.07 -0.01 21.99
N PRO A 249 31.34 -0.62 21.05
CA PRO A 249 30.32 -1.63 21.34
C PRO A 249 30.86 -2.86 22.09
N LYS A 250 32.16 -3.17 21.96
CA LYS A 250 32.81 -4.34 22.60
C LYS A 250 33.13 -4.07 24.07
N ALA A 251 33.27 -2.81 24.49
CA ALA A 251 33.51 -2.42 25.89
C ALA A 251 32.38 -2.83 26.85
N TYR A 252 31.21 -3.22 26.35
CA TYR A 252 30.07 -3.75 27.11
C TYR A 252 30.05 -5.29 27.21
N ALA A 253 31.18 -5.96 26.99
CA ALA A 253 31.31 -7.41 27.17
C ALA A 253 31.18 -7.86 28.63
N ASN A 254 31.47 -6.99 29.61
CA ASN A 254 31.37 -7.27 31.04
C ASN A 254 30.31 -6.39 31.73
N PRO A 255 29.22 -6.95 32.31
CA PRO A 255 28.14 -6.14 32.84
C PRO A 255 28.49 -5.57 34.22
N PHE A 256 28.64 -4.26 34.35
CA PHE A 256 28.81 -3.59 35.66
C PHE A 256 27.47 -3.14 36.30
N ASN A 257 26.38 -2.97 35.54
CA ASN A 257 25.04 -2.68 36.10
C ASN A 257 23.88 -3.01 35.12
N LYS A 258 22.63 -3.05 35.63
CA LYS A 258 21.42 -3.36 34.84
C LYS A 258 21.15 -2.33 33.71
N LYS A 259 21.49 -1.06 33.91
CA LYS A 259 21.30 0.01 32.90
C LYS A 259 22.19 -0.19 31.67
N ALA A 260 23.44 -0.60 31.89
CA ALA A 260 24.41 -0.93 30.85
C ALA A 260 23.94 -2.12 29.98
N VAL A 261 23.35 -3.14 30.60
CA VAL A 261 22.78 -4.29 29.88
C VAL A 261 21.58 -3.86 29.01
N ALA A 262 20.68 -3.03 29.55
CA ALA A 262 19.54 -2.51 28.79
C ALA A 262 19.99 -1.62 27.61
N GLY A 263 20.99 -0.77 27.82
CA GLY A 263 21.57 0.06 26.76
C GLY A 263 22.22 -0.75 25.65
N LYS A 264 23.03 -1.75 26.00
CA LYS A 264 23.61 -2.70 25.04
C LYS A 264 22.53 -3.35 24.18
N ALA A 265 21.48 -3.90 24.82
CA ALA A 265 20.39 -4.55 24.09
C ALA A 265 19.65 -3.58 23.16
N TYR A 266 19.41 -2.33 23.60
CA TYR A 266 18.80 -1.29 22.78
C TYR A 266 19.65 -0.96 21.55
N HIS A 267 20.94 -0.71 21.73
CA HIS A 267 21.79 -0.36 20.60
C HIS A 267 22.02 -1.52 19.64
N GLN A 268 22.07 -2.76 20.12
CA GLN A 268 22.06 -3.94 19.24
C GLN A 268 20.78 -3.99 18.41
N ALA A 269 19.63 -3.72 19.03
CA ALA A 269 18.37 -3.69 18.31
C ALA A 269 18.31 -2.55 17.29
N LEU A 270 18.80 -1.36 17.65
CA LEU A 270 18.88 -0.21 16.76
C LEU A 270 19.85 -0.48 15.59
N ALA A 271 21.00 -1.09 15.85
CA ALA A 271 21.97 -1.46 14.81
C ALA A 271 21.36 -2.45 13.81
N ARG A 272 20.60 -3.46 14.27
CA ARG A 272 19.90 -4.39 13.37
C ARG A 272 18.81 -3.67 12.56
N LYS A 273 18.02 -2.80 13.20
CA LYS A 273 17.02 -1.98 12.49
C LYS A 273 17.68 -1.15 11.38
N ILE A 274 18.77 -0.45 11.70
CA ILE A 274 19.52 0.38 10.73
C ILE A 274 20.07 -0.51 9.60
N ALA A 275 20.65 -1.67 9.93
CA ALA A 275 21.17 -2.58 8.92
C ALA A 275 20.09 -3.04 7.92
N LEU A 276 18.88 -3.36 8.40
CA LEU A 276 17.75 -3.70 7.53
C LEU A 276 17.30 -2.51 6.67
N GLU A 277 17.28 -1.29 7.23
CA GLU A 277 16.97 -0.07 6.48
C GLU A 277 18.01 0.24 5.40
N THR A 278 19.29 0.07 5.71
CA THR A 278 20.40 0.20 4.75
C THR A 278 20.31 -0.86 3.66
N GLN A 279 20.05 -2.12 4.02
CA GLN A 279 19.90 -3.21 3.06
C GLN A 279 18.72 -2.96 2.13
N LYS A 280 17.59 -2.49 2.67
CA LYS A 280 16.41 -2.11 1.88
C LYS A 280 16.74 -0.98 0.90
N SER A 281 17.46 0.05 1.36
CA SER A 281 17.81 1.22 0.53
C SER A 281 18.72 0.89 -0.66
N ALA A 282 19.37 -0.27 -0.65
CA ALA A 282 20.14 -0.76 -1.79
C ALA A 282 19.25 -1.15 -2.99
N TYR A 283 17.95 -1.34 -2.78
CA TYR A 283 16.98 -1.65 -3.83
C TYR A 283 16.21 -0.39 -4.23
N GLN A 284 16.16 -0.14 -5.54
CA GLN A 284 15.38 0.96 -6.10
C GLN A 284 13.99 0.50 -6.50
N ASP A 285 12.97 1.32 -6.32
CA ASP A 285 11.66 1.02 -6.88
C ASP A 285 11.72 1.04 -8.42
N LEU A 286 11.05 0.07 -9.04
CA LEU A 286 11.09 -0.10 -10.48
C LEU A 286 9.86 0.51 -11.16
N GLN A 287 10.09 1.20 -12.27
CA GLN A 287 9.01 1.55 -13.20
C GLN A 287 8.64 0.31 -14.01
N LYS A 288 7.36 0.23 -14.41
CA LYS A 288 6.84 -0.91 -15.18
C LYS A 288 7.17 -2.27 -14.51
N TYR A 289 6.78 -2.42 -13.24
CA TYR A 289 7.00 -3.63 -12.46
C TYR A 289 5.74 -3.99 -11.66
N GLY A 290 5.59 -5.25 -11.25
CA GLY A 290 4.63 -5.70 -10.22
C GLY A 290 3.20 -5.24 -10.43
N LYS A 291 2.68 -5.38 -11.65
CA LYS A 291 1.33 -4.91 -12.01
C LYS A 291 0.48 -6.02 -12.58
N LEU A 292 -0.57 -6.36 -11.84
CA LEU A 292 -1.62 -7.25 -12.32
C LEU A 292 -2.78 -6.47 -12.91
N VAL A 293 -3.38 -7.03 -13.95
CA VAL A 293 -4.56 -6.52 -14.64
C VAL A 293 -5.64 -7.59 -14.58
N TYR A 294 -6.76 -7.26 -13.94
CA TYR A 294 -7.95 -8.09 -13.85
C TYR A 294 -8.97 -7.54 -14.84
N THR A 295 -9.50 -8.39 -15.71
CA THR A 295 -10.55 -8.02 -16.66
C THR A 295 -11.65 -9.07 -16.62
N HIS A 296 -12.91 -8.63 -16.54
CA HIS A 296 -14.06 -9.53 -16.58
C HIS A 296 -15.01 -9.08 -17.68
N ILE A 297 -15.13 -9.90 -18.72
CA ILE A 297 -15.97 -9.64 -19.90
C ILE A 297 -16.68 -10.94 -20.27
N GLY A 298 -17.99 -10.90 -20.45
CA GLY A 298 -18.77 -12.05 -20.91
C GLY A 298 -18.65 -13.29 -20.03
N GLY A 299 -18.54 -13.12 -18.70
CA GLY A 299 -18.38 -14.23 -17.75
C GLY A 299 -16.95 -14.79 -17.65
N THR A 300 -16.01 -14.24 -18.41
CA THR A 300 -14.61 -14.69 -18.41
C THR A 300 -13.74 -13.67 -17.66
N LEU A 301 -13.12 -14.14 -16.58
CA LEU A 301 -12.02 -13.46 -15.90
C LEU A 301 -10.72 -13.72 -16.66
N THR A 302 -9.91 -12.68 -16.83
CA THR A 302 -8.53 -12.76 -17.26
C THR A 302 -7.63 -11.99 -16.30
N ILE A 303 -6.58 -12.63 -15.79
CA ILE A 303 -5.55 -12.02 -14.95
C ILE A 303 -4.23 -12.01 -15.73
N VAL A 304 -3.65 -10.84 -15.91
CA VAL A 304 -2.41 -10.63 -16.69
C VAL A 304 -1.36 -9.92 -15.85
N ASN A 305 -0.11 -10.39 -15.85
CA ASN A 305 1.01 -9.54 -15.48
C ASN A 305 1.32 -8.59 -16.65
N LYS A 306 1.05 -7.30 -16.44
CA LYS A 306 1.20 -6.29 -17.49
C LYS A 306 2.65 -6.12 -17.96
N TYR A 307 3.61 -6.14 -17.05
CA TYR A 307 4.95 -5.68 -17.36
C TYR A 307 6.00 -6.77 -17.39
N GLY A 308 5.85 -7.83 -16.59
CA GLY A 308 6.72 -9.01 -16.48
C GLY A 308 8.18 -8.78 -16.86
N ASN A 309 9.11 -8.65 -15.91
CA ASN A 309 10.53 -8.70 -16.24
C ASN A 309 11.45 -8.90 -15.02
N ASN A 310 11.57 -10.15 -14.58
CA ASN A 310 12.73 -10.80 -13.98
C ASN A 310 12.29 -12.25 -13.70
N GLY A 311 13.15 -13.26 -13.96
CA GLY A 311 12.82 -14.68 -13.67
C GLY A 311 12.10 -15.49 -14.76
N GLY A 312 12.00 -14.98 -16.01
CA GLY A 312 11.51 -15.78 -17.16
C GLY A 312 10.07 -15.52 -17.60
N ILE A 313 9.37 -14.56 -16.98
CA ILE A 313 7.99 -14.22 -17.32
C ILE A 313 7.95 -12.93 -18.15
N GLY A 314 7.44 -13.03 -19.37
CA GLY A 314 7.37 -11.92 -20.30
C GLY A 314 6.28 -10.90 -19.97
N PRO A 315 6.32 -9.70 -20.57
CA PRO A 315 5.24 -8.73 -20.49
C PRO A 315 3.95 -9.33 -21.06
N GLN A 316 2.80 -8.95 -20.48
CA GLN A 316 1.48 -9.45 -20.87
C GLN A 316 1.27 -10.95 -20.64
N THR A 317 2.04 -11.58 -19.75
CA THR A 317 1.82 -13.00 -19.41
C THR A 317 0.44 -13.18 -18.77
N VAL A 318 -0.35 -14.06 -19.34
CA VAL A 318 -1.65 -14.49 -18.80
C VAL A 318 -1.39 -15.46 -17.66
N LEU A 319 -1.78 -15.07 -16.45
CA LEU A 319 -1.70 -15.91 -15.26
C LEU A 319 -2.93 -16.81 -15.15
N TYR A 320 -4.08 -16.34 -15.64
CA TYR A 320 -5.32 -17.09 -15.60
C TYR A 320 -6.33 -16.56 -16.63
N THR A 321 -7.09 -17.48 -17.24
CA THR A 321 -8.28 -17.19 -18.04
C THR A 321 -9.33 -18.25 -17.76
N GLY A 322 -10.54 -17.85 -17.39
CA GLY A 322 -11.63 -18.78 -17.06
C GLY A 322 -12.78 -18.09 -16.33
N PRO A 323 -13.69 -18.85 -15.68
CA PRO A 323 -14.66 -18.28 -14.75
C PRO A 323 -13.95 -17.65 -13.54
N PHE A 324 -14.65 -16.93 -12.68
CA PHE A 324 -14.07 -16.53 -11.40
C PHE A 324 -13.57 -17.75 -10.60
N LEU A 325 -12.37 -17.61 -10.04
CA LEU A 325 -11.70 -18.56 -9.13
C LEU A 325 -12.32 -18.57 -7.73
#